data_AF-A0A520HIF8-F1
#
_entry.id   AF-A0A520HIF8-F1
#
_cell.length_a   1.000
_cell.length_b   1.000
_cell.length_c   1.000
_cell.angle_alpha   90.00
_cell.angle_beta   90.00
_cell.angle_gamma   90.00
#
_symmetry.space_group_name_H-M   'P 1'
#
loop_
_entity.id
_entity.type
_entity.pdbx_description
1 polymer ?
#
loop_
_entity_poly.entity_id
_entity_poly.type
_entity_poly.pdbx_seq_one_letter_code
_entity_poly.pdbx_strand_id
1 'polypeptide(L)' 'KDELKEGDLVFFKIKSRSITHIGIYLGDNRFAHASSTRGVVISNLNEPYYSRYFYKGGRIVEGLKEDLIEE' A
#
# COMPACT_ATOMS: atom_id res chain seq x y z
N LYS A 1 -12.51 0.71 2.58
CA LYS A 1 -11.21 1.42 2.64
C LYS A 1 -11.11 2.25 3.93
N ASP A 2 -12.15 2.22 4.75
CA ASP A 2 -12.50 3.27 5.70
C ASP A 2 -11.75 3.14 7.03
N GLU A 3 -10.98 2.07 7.19
CA GLU A 3 -10.14 1.81 8.36
C GLU A 3 -8.65 2.12 8.14
N LEU A 4 -8.26 2.53 6.93
CA LEU A 4 -6.87 2.85 6.60
C LEU A 4 -6.44 4.15 7.30
N LYS A 5 -5.30 4.10 7.98
CA LYS A 5 -4.63 5.26 8.58
C LYS A 5 -3.26 5.48 7.95
N GLU A 6 -2.77 6.70 8.05
CA GLU A 6 -1.42 7.05 7.61
C GLU A 6 -0.39 6.06 8.16
N GLY A 7 0.53 5.62 7.28
CA GLY A 7 1.53 4.59 7.60
C GLY A 7 1.09 3.15 7.35
N ASP A 8 -0.20 2.89 7.11
CA ASP A 8 -0.66 1.56 6.72
C ASP A 8 -0.11 1.15 5.34
N LEU A 9 0.12 -0.14 5.15
CA LEU A 9 0.52 -0.67 3.86
C LEU A 9 -0.71 -0.98 3.01
N VAL A 10 -0.66 -0.63 1.74
CA VAL A 10 -1.69 -0.94 0.75
C VAL A 10 -1.12 -1.89 -0.30
N PHE A 11 -1.88 -2.94 -0.61
CA PHE A 11 -1.44 -4.04 -1.45
C PHE A 11 -2.32 -4.15 -2.69
N PHE A 12 -1.69 -4.49 -3.82
CA PHE A 12 -2.36 -4.62 -5.11
C PHE A 12 -2.01 -5.93 -5.81
N LYS A 13 -2.99 -6.45 -6.53
CA LYS A 13 -2.86 -7.62 -7.41
C LYS A 13 -2.88 -7.18 -8.87
N ILE A 14 -1.79 -6.55 -9.32
CA ILE A 14 -1.71 -6.02 -10.69
C ILE A 14 -1.50 -7.18 -11.65
N LYS A 15 -2.53 -7.47 -12.46
CA LYS A 15 -2.52 -8.52 -13.51
C LYS A 15 -2.04 -9.89 -13.02
N SER A 16 -2.24 -10.20 -11.74
CA SER A 16 -1.78 -11.43 -11.09
C SER A 16 -2.79 -11.92 -10.05
N ARG A 17 -2.72 -13.20 -9.67
CA ARG A 17 -3.47 -13.77 -8.55
C ARG A 17 -2.80 -13.49 -7.20
N SER A 18 -1.50 -13.25 -7.22
CA SER A 18 -0.68 -12.90 -6.06
C SER A 18 -0.52 -11.39 -5.92
N ILE A 19 -0.11 -10.94 -4.73
CA ILE A 19 0.28 -9.55 -4.51
C ILE A 19 1.55 -9.28 -5.31
N THR A 20 1.52 -8.22 -6.13
CA THR A 20 2.64 -7.85 -7.00
C THR A 20 3.10 -6.41 -6.81
N HIS A 21 2.32 -5.61 -6.06
CA HIS A 21 2.65 -4.22 -5.82
C HIS A 21 2.21 -3.78 -4.42
N ILE A 22 2.97 -2.86 -3.83
CA ILE A 22 2.75 -2.32 -2.49
C ILE A 22 2.96 -0.80 -2.49
N GLY A 23 2.33 -0.12 -1.55
CA GLY A 23 2.64 1.27 -1.20
C GLY A 23 2.32 1.58 0.26
N ILE A 24 2.73 2.76 0.70
CA ILE A 24 2.48 3.29 2.04
C ILE A 24 1.36 4.32 1.94
N TYR A 25 0.31 4.14 2.72
CA TYR A 25 -0.84 5.03 2.75
C TYR A 25 -0.50 6.35 3.44
N LEU A 26 -0.90 7.46 2.82
CA LEU A 26 -0.60 8.82 3.25
C LEU A 26 -1.86 9.60 3.69
N GLY A 27 -3.01 8.94 3.83
CA GLY A 27 -4.27 9.61 4.09
C GLY A 27 -4.94 10.15 2.82
N ASP A 28 -6.21 10.56 2.92
CA ASP A 28 -6.99 11.13 1.81
C ASP A 28 -6.99 10.31 0.51
N ASN A 29 -7.03 8.98 0.61
CA ASN A 29 -6.88 8.05 -0.52
C ASN A 29 -5.53 8.17 -1.26
N ARG A 30 -4.52 8.84 -0.72
CA ARG A 30 -3.18 8.97 -1.31
C ARG A 30 -2.23 7.91 -0.77
N PHE A 31 -1.28 7.48 -1.58
CA PHE A 31 -0.25 6.54 -1.18
C PHE A 31 1.06 6.78 -1.94
N ALA A 32 2.19 6.57 -1.28
CA ALA A 32 3.51 6.58 -1.89
C ALA A 32 3.90 5.17 -2.33
N HIS A 33 4.48 5.05 -3.52
CA HIS A 33 4.98 3.77 -4.03
C HIS A 33 6.03 3.95 -5.13
N ALA A 34 6.82 2.90 -5.38
CA ALA A 34 7.75 2.85 -6.51
C ALA A 34 7.00 2.41 -7.78
N SER A 35 6.69 3.36 -8.66
CA SER A 35 6.15 3.07 -9.99
C SER A 35 7.24 2.49 -10.90
N SER A 36 6.88 1.45 -11.67
CA SER A 36 7.80 0.80 -12.61
C SER A 36 8.38 1.73 -13.68
N THR A 37 7.70 2.85 -13.98
CA THR A 37 8.12 3.79 -15.04
C THR A 37 8.51 5.17 -14.53
N ARG A 38 8.05 5.56 -13.34
CA ARG A 38 8.21 6.93 -12.81
C ARG A 38 9.04 7.01 -11.54
N GLY A 39 9.58 5.89 -11.06
CA GLY A 39 10.27 5.85 -9.76
C GLY A 39 9.30 6.09 -8.62
N VAL A 40 9.78 6.73 -7.54
CA VAL A 40 8.96 6.98 -6.34
C VAL A 40 7.96 8.11 -6.62
N VAL A 41 6.67 7.80 -6.50
CA VAL A 41 5.58 8.74 -6.77
C VAL A 41 4.46 8.62 -5.75
N ILE A 42 3.64 9.67 -5.65
CA ILE A 42 2.37 9.65 -4.91
C ILE A 42 1.24 9.53 -5.92
N SER A 43 0.35 8.56 -5.69
CA SER A 43 -0.83 8.32 -6.51
C SER A 43 -2.09 8.29 -5.63
N ASN A 44 -3.27 8.33 -6.26
CA ASN A 44 -4.55 8.23 -5.56
C ASN A 44 -5.19 6.83 -5.76
N LEU A 45 -5.67 6.21 -4.67
CA LEU A 45 -6.35 4.91 -4.64
C LEU A 45 -7.69 4.90 -5.40
N ASN A 46 -8.24 6.07 -5.73
CA ASN A 46 -9.45 6.21 -6.52
C ASN A 46 -9.17 6.36 -8.03
N GLU A 47 -7.90 6.48 -8.44
CA GLU A 47 -7.55 6.38 -9.85
C GLU A 47 -8.01 5.01 -10.40
N PRO A 48 -8.60 4.95 -11.60
CA PRO A 48 -9.18 3.72 -12.13
C PRO A 48 -8.20 2.53 -12.15
N TYR A 49 -6.92 2.80 -12.40
CA TYR A 49 -5.88 1.78 -12.40
C TYR A 49 -5.69 1.15 -11.01
N TYR A 50 -5.43 1.97 -9.98
CA TYR A 50 -5.20 1.48 -8.63
C TYR A 50 -6.46 0.97 -7.96
N SER A 51 -7.62 1.60 -8.21
CA SER A 51 -8.90 1.15 -7.70
C SER A 51 -9.27 -0.24 -8.24
N ARG A 52 -8.93 -0.54 -9.50
CA ARG A 52 -9.19 -1.86 -10.10
C ARG A 52 -8.35 -2.97 -9.48
N TYR A 53 -7.11 -2.68 -9.09
CA TYR A 53 -6.15 -3.69 -8.61
C TYR A 53 -5.99 -3.70 -7.08
N PHE A 54 -6.64 -2.79 -6.37
CA PHE A 54 -6.59 -2.72 -4.91
C PHE A 54 -7.08 -4.05 -4.31
N TYR A 55 -6.26 -4.64 -3.45
CA TYR A 55 -6.61 -5.88 -2.78
C TYR A 55 -7.02 -5.64 -1.34
N LYS A 56 -6.11 -5.11 -0.52
CA LYS A 56 -6.34 -4.83 0.90
C LYS A 56 -5.30 -3.82 1.37
N GLY A 57 -5.55 -3.19 2.51
CA GLY A 57 -4.50 -2.55 3.28
C GLY A 57 -4.56 -2.97 4.75
N GLY A 58 -3.48 -2.70 5.47
CA GLY A 58 -3.35 -3.11 6.87
C GLY A 58 -2.15 -2.48 7.56
N ARG A 59 -2.17 -2.53 8.88
CA ARG A 59 -1.13 -2.02 9.77
C ARG A 59 -0.27 -3.15 10.28
N ILE A 60 1.02 -2.88 10.46
CA ILE A 60 1.91 -3.77 11.22
C ILE A 60 1.48 -3.70 12.69
N VAL A 61 1.15 -4.85 13.28
CA VAL A 61 0.79 -4.96 14.69
C VAL A 61 2.02 -4.81 15.57
N GLU A 62 1.86 -4.22 16.77
CA GLU A 62 2.99 -3.85 17.65
C GLU A 62 3.92 -5.04 17.97
N GLY A 63 3.37 -6.23 18.25
CA GLY A 63 4.19 -7.41 18.51
C GLY A 63 5.04 -7.88 17.32
N LEU A 64 4.71 -7.46 16.09
CA LEU A 64 5.54 -7.73 14.91
C LEU A 64 6.61 -6.64 14.69
N LYS A 65 6.45 -5.46 15.28
CA LYS A 65 7.44 -4.38 15.19
C LYS A 65 8.63 -4.65 16.10
N GLU A 66 8.38 -5.24 17.27
CA GLU A 66 9.41 -5.65 18.22
C GLU A 66 10.38 -6.64 17.54
N ASP A 67 9.84 -7.65 16.85
CA ASP A 67 10.64 -8.62 16.07
C ASP A 67 11.45 -7.98 14.93
N LEU A 68 10.98 -6.87 14.33
CA LEU A 68 11.66 -6.18 13.22
C LEU A 68 12.75 -5.19 13.67
N ILE A 69 12.76 -4.80 14.95
CA ILE A 69 13.72 -3.83 15.51
C ILE A 69 14.93 -4.55 16.13
N GLU A 70 14.78 -5.84 16.47
CA GLU A 70 15.87 -6.65 17.02
C GLU A 70 16.77 -7.34 15.95
N GLU A 71 16.48 -7.18 14.66
CA GLU A 71 17.38 -7.53 13.52
C GLU A 71 18.16 -6.32 12.98
#